data_AF-A0A357THJ0-F1
#
_entry.id   AF-A0A357THJ0-F1
#
_cell.length_a   1.000
_cell.length_b   1.000
_cell.length_c   1.000
_cell.angle_alpha   90.00
_cell.angle_beta   90.00
_cell.angle_gamma   90.00
#
_symmetry.space_group_name_H-M   'P 1'
#
loop_
_entity.id
_entity.type
_entity.pdbx_description
1 polymer ?
#
loop_
_entity_poly.entity_id
_entity_poly.type
_entity_poly.pdbx_seq_one_letter_code
_entity_poly.pdbx_strand_id
1 'polypeptide(L)'
;HPIHNRVIMEFKYNTAEAAGQNMVTMATDAACRWIRENYQSKKPFRHLVESNFCCDKNPAQKTILHGRGHHVISSCTVPNALLKKLLRVDVDDIVRCINDLHLGSQLAGVVGLNLHTSNALAALYLALGQDVACVAENCVGIGTYEKIGGDLFVTLSMPSITVGTVGGATRLTQQHRNLELLGCTGENGSRKLAEIICATALALEISLAGAIVSNEFARAHAQFGR
;
A
#
# COMPACT_ATOMS: atom_id res chain seq x y z
N HIS A 1 16.07 -17.82 4.68
CA HIS A 1 16.97 -17.03 5.53
C HIS A 1 17.36 -17.81 6.78
N PRO A 2 18.60 -18.33 6.88
CA PRO A 2 19.07 -18.97 8.10
C PRO A 2 19.30 -17.95 9.23
N ILE A 3 18.89 -18.27 10.46
CA ILE A 3 19.14 -17.50 11.68
C ILE A 3 19.46 -18.49 12.81
N HIS A 4 20.74 -18.60 13.18
CA HIS A 4 21.22 -19.62 14.11
C HIS A 4 20.76 -21.03 13.70
N ASN A 5 20.01 -21.73 14.57
CA ASN A 5 19.43 -23.05 14.34
C ASN A 5 18.02 -23.00 13.70
N ARG A 6 17.65 -21.89 13.06
CA ARG A 6 16.34 -21.71 12.40
C ARG A 6 16.55 -21.41 10.92
N VAL A 7 15.56 -21.76 10.12
CA VAL A 7 15.46 -21.34 8.72
C VAL A 7 14.10 -20.70 8.52
N ILE A 8 14.09 -19.42 8.13
CA ILE A 8 12.88 -18.73 7.67
C ILE A 8 12.72 -19.03 6.19
N MET A 9 11.57 -19.59 5.81
CA MET A 9 11.22 -19.87 4.42
C MET A 9 10.13 -18.90 3.98
N GLU A 10 10.35 -18.22 2.86
CA GLU A 10 9.35 -17.36 2.26
C GLU A 10 8.72 -18.08 1.07
N PHE A 11 7.43 -18.35 1.16
CA PHE A 11 6.66 -18.92 0.06
C PHE A 11 5.92 -17.79 -0.66
N LYS A 12 6.09 -17.70 -1.98
CA LYS A 12 5.44 -16.69 -2.83
C LYS A 12 4.46 -17.39 -3.76
N TYR A 13 3.23 -16.90 -3.78
CA TYR A 13 2.13 -17.49 -4.54
C TYR A 13 1.50 -16.45 -5.45
N ASN A 14 1.01 -16.89 -6.61
CA ASN A 14 0.03 -16.13 -7.38
C ASN A 14 -1.36 -16.48 -6.84
N THR A 15 -2.13 -15.46 -6.45
CA THR A 15 -3.45 -15.61 -5.82
C THR A 15 -4.60 -15.22 -6.75
N ALA A 16 -4.28 -14.96 -8.03
CA ALA A 16 -5.21 -14.46 -9.04
C ALA A 16 -6.00 -13.26 -8.49
N GLU A 17 -7.32 -13.32 -8.52
CA GLU A 17 -8.19 -12.22 -8.10
C GLU A 17 -8.46 -12.16 -6.58
N ALA A 18 -7.94 -13.11 -5.80
CA ALA A 18 -8.07 -13.10 -4.35
C ALA A 18 -6.88 -12.36 -3.71
N ALA A 19 -7.12 -11.68 -2.59
CA ALA A 19 -6.04 -11.14 -1.74
C ALA A 19 -5.11 -12.25 -1.21
N GLY A 20 -5.65 -13.47 -1.08
CA GLY A 20 -4.84 -14.68 -1.00
C GLY A 20 -4.45 -15.15 0.40
N GLN A 21 -4.63 -14.36 1.46
CA GLN A 21 -4.12 -14.65 2.81
C GLN A 21 -4.50 -16.05 3.33
N ASN A 22 -5.78 -16.43 3.22
CA ASN A 22 -6.23 -17.76 3.64
C ASN A 22 -5.69 -18.88 2.74
N MET A 23 -5.67 -18.64 1.42
CA MET A 23 -5.20 -19.61 0.43
C MET A 23 -3.71 -19.93 0.62
N VAL A 24 -2.87 -18.91 0.78
CA VAL A 24 -1.43 -19.10 0.96
C VAL A 24 -1.11 -19.77 2.30
N THR A 25 -1.90 -19.51 3.34
CA THR A 25 -1.75 -20.17 4.65
C THR A 25 -1.99 -21.67 4.52
N MET A 26 -3.09 -22.08 3.87
CA MET A 26 -3.40 -23.49 3.67
C MET A 26 -2.36 -24.19 2.78
N ALA A 27 -1.93 -23.54 1.70
CA ALA A 27 -0.89 -24.07 0.81
C ALA A 27 0.45 -24.23 1.55
N THR A 28 0.82 -23.26 2.39
CA THR A 28 2.06 -23.29 3.17
C THR A 28 2.01 -24.34 4.26
N ASP A 29 0.87 -24.52 4.94
CA ASP A 29 0.70 -25.59 5.94
C ASP A 29 0.85 -26.97 5.30
N ALA A 30 0.22 -27.21 4.14
CA ALA A 30 0.37 -28.45 3.39
C ALA A 30 1.84 -28.71 2.99
N ALA A 31 2.53 -27.68 2.49
CA ALA A 31 3.95 -27.77 2.14
C ALA A 31 4.82 -28.07 3.38
N CYS A 32 4.56 -27.41 4.51
CA CYS A 32 5.28 -27.64 5.76
C CYS A 32 5.10 -29.07 6.30
N ARG A 33 3.88 -29.60 6.25
CA ARG A 33 3.59 -30.98 6.65
C ARG A 33 4.29 -31.99 5.74
N TRP A 34 4.24 -31.77 4.43
CA TRP A 34 4.96 -32.60 3.47
C TRP A 34 6.47 -32.59 3.72
N ILE A 35 7.08 -31.42 3.95
CA ILE A 35 8.51 -31.30 4.32
C ILE A 35 8.79 -32.09 5.59
N ARG A 36 7.95 -31.95 6.62
CA ARG A 36 8.12 -32.68 7.88
C ARG A 36 8.09 -34.20 7.71
N GLU A 37 7.23 -34.71 6.82
CA GLU A 37 7.07 -36.14 6.56
C GLU A 37 8.17 -36.73 5.67
N ASN A 38 8.74 -35.92 4.77
CA ASN A 38 9.70 -36.40 3.76
C ASN A 38 11.16 -36.02 4.08
N TYR A 39 11.40 -35.00 4.91
CA TYR A 39 12.74 -34.59 5.27
C TYR A 39 13.29 -35.44 6.43
N GLN A 40 14.25 -36.31 6.10
CA GLN A 40 14.95 -37.16 7.06
C GLN A 40 15.96 -36.34 7.89
N SER A 41 15.46 -35.54 8.81
CA SER A 41 16.31 -34.76 9.71
C SER A 41 17.04 -35.66 10.71
N LYS A 42 18.35 -35.44 10.89
CA LYS A 42 19.15 -36.11 11.94
C LYS A 42 18.73 -35.74 13.36
N LYS A 43 17.99 -34.64 13.54
CA LYS A 43 17.48 -34.14 14.83
C LYS A 43 16.00 -33.78 14.71
N PRO A 44 15.17 -33.97 15.75
CA PRO A 44 13.79 -33.48 15.75
C PRO A 44 13.74 -31.98 15.46
N PHE A 45 12.77 -31.55 14.65
CA PHE A 45 12.53 -30.14 14.37
C PHE A 45 11.03 -29.84 14.40
N ARG A 46 10.71 -28.57 14.64
CA ARG A 46 9.35 -28.02 14.57
C ARG A 46 9.28 -26.98 13.46
N HIS A 47 8.08 -26.76 12.91
CA HIS A 47 7.81 -25.65 12.01
C HIS A 47 6.69 -24.78 12.57
N LEU A 48 6.68 -23.53 12.14
CA LEU A 48 5.59 -22.59 12.32
C LEU A 48 5.20 -22.12 10.91
N VAL A 49 3.92 -22.12 10.59
CA VAL A 49 3.44 -21.65 9.27
C VAL A 49 3.67 -20.15 9.13
N GLU A 50 3.55 -19.40 10.22
CA GLU A 50 3.85 -17.96 10.27
C GLU A 50 5.06 -17.70 11.17
N SER A 51 5.95 -16.83 10.71
CA SER A 51 7.19 -16.44 11.40
C SER A 51 7.29 -14.94 11.65
N ASN A 52 6.25 -14.19 11.30
CA ASN A 52 6.15 -12.74 11.19
C ASN A 52 7.02 -12.14 10.07
N PHE A 53 7.75 -12.96 9.30
CA PHE A 53 8.59 -12.49 8.20
C PHE A 53 7.79 -12.11 6.96
N CYS A 54 6.53 -12.56 6.83
CA CYS A 54 5.64 -12.07 5.77
C CYS A 54 5.19 -10.61 6.01
N CYS A 55 5.28 -10.15 7.27
CA CYS A 55 4.88 -8.82 7.72
C CYS A 55 3.38 -8.52 7.48
N ASP A 56 2.52 -9.54 7.56
CA ASP A 56 1.06 -9.34 7.52
C ASP A 56 0.65 -8.36 8.62
N LYS A 57 -0.09 -7.31 8.27
CA LYS A 57 -0.64 -6.32 9.22
C LYS A 57 0.42 -5.51 9.97
N ASN A 58 1.67 -5.49 9.48
CA ASN A 58 2.77 -4.79 10.11
C ASN A 58 3.64 -4.04 9.09
N PRO A 59 3.90 -2.73 9.27
CA PRO A 59 4.82 -2.01 8.40
C PRO A 59 6.23 -2.56 8.57
N ALA A 60 6.92 -2.79 7.45
CA ALA A 60 8.27 -3.36 7.48
C ALA A 60 9.14 -2.85 6.34
N GLN A 61 10.42 -2.61 6.63
CA GLN A 61 11.42 -2.25 5.61
C GLN A 61 11.53 -3.30 4.50
N LYS A 62 11.34 -4.58 4.85
CA LYS A 62 11.31 -5.70 3.90
C LYS A 62 10.32 -5.44 2.76
N THR A 63 9.17 -4.87 3.08
CA THR A 63 8.10 -4.58 2.14
C THR A 63 8.55 -3.63 1.02
N ILE A 64 9.39 -2.66 1.34
CA ILE A 64 9.97 -1.74 0.35
C ILE A 64 10.88 -2.47 -0.63
N LEU A 65 11.66 -3.45 -0.15
CA LEU A 65 12.66 -4.16 -0.96
C LEU A 65 12.07 -5.31 -1.78
N HIS A 66 11.10 -6.03 -1.23
CA HIS A 66 10.63 -7.29 -1.82
C HIS A 66 9.16 -7.26 -2.25
N GLY A 67 8.40 -6.24 -1.83
CA GLY A 67 6.96 -6.14 -2.06
C GLY A 67 6.13 -7.22 -1.37
N ARG A 68 4.80 -7.10 -1.52
CA ARG A 68 3.81 -8.11 -1.08
C ARG A 68 2.45 -7.85 -1.73
N GLY A 69 1.90 -8.80 -2.48
CA GLY A 69 0.70 -8.52 -3.29
C GLY A 69 1.07 -7.73 -4.54
N HIS A 70 0.37 -6.64 -4.83
CA HIS A 70 0.63 -5.82 -6.02
C HIS A 70 1.62 -4.69 -5.72
N HIS A 71 2.70 -4.61 -6.50
CA HIS A 71 3.56 -3.43 -6.57
C HIS A 71 3.05 -2.52 -7.69
N VAL A 72 2.58 -1.32 -7.31
CA VAL A 72 2.02 -0.34 -8.24
C VAL A 72 2.80 0.95 -8.15
N ILE A 73 3.15 1.51 -9.31
CA ILE A 73 3.72 2.84 -9.44
C ILE A 73 2.73 3.68 -10.24
N SER A 74 2.34 4.83 -9.69
CA SER A 74 1.53 5.82 -10.39
C SER A 74 2.29 7.14 -10.47
N SER A 75 2.11 7.87 -11.56
CA SER A 75 2.74 9.17 -11.75
C SER A 75 1.85 10.11 -12.55
N CYS A 76 1.95 11.41 -12.31
CA CYS A 76 1.30 12.42 -13.13
C CYS A 76 2.10 13.72 -13.19
N THR A 77 1.83 14.51 -14.24
CA THR A 77 2.32 15.89 -14.35
C THR A 77 1.16 16.84 -14.10
N VAL A 78 1.32 17.75 -13.14
CA VAL A 78 0.34 18.78 -12.79
C VAL A 78 0.88 20.14 -13.21
N PRO A 79 0.22 20.83 -14.16
CA PRO A 79 0.61 22.18 -14.56
C PRO A 79 0.65 23.14 -13.38
N ASN A 80 1.71 23.95 -13.28
CA ASN A 80 1.83 24.93 -12.19
C ASN A 80 0.68 25.94 -12.18
N ALA A 81 0.11 26.24 -13.35
CA ALA A 81 -1.09 27.06 -13.46
C ALA A 81 -2.30 26.46 -12.72
N LEU A 82 -2.46 25.13 -12.72
CA LEU A 82 -3.51 24.45 -11.96
C LEU A 82 -3.22 24.44 -10.47
N LEU A 83 -1.96 24.24 -10.06
CA LEU A 83 -1.56 24.34 -8.65
C LEU A 83 -1.91 25.71 -8.07
N LYS A 84 -1.57 26.79 -8.78
CA LYS A 84 -1.90 28.16 -8.38
C LYS A 84 -3.40 28.41 -8.32
N LYS A 85 -4.14 27.93 -9.32
CA LYS A 85 -5.59 28.16 -9.42
C LYS A 85 -6.38 27.39 -8.35
N LEU A 86 -6.04 26.12 -8.13
CA LEU A 86 -6.84 25.20 -7.32
C LEU A 86 -6.31 25.07 -5.89
N LEU A 87 -5.00 25.01 -5.72
CA LEU A 87 -4.34 24.78 -4.43
C LEU A 87 -3.72 26.05 -3.85
N ARG A 88 -3.63 27.13 -4.63
CA ARG A 88 -3.07 28.44 -4.22
C ARG A 88 -1.59 28.38 -3.82
N VAL A 89 -0.84 27.48 -4.47
CA VAL A 89 0.59 27.23 -4.22
C VAL A 89 1.37 27.18 -5.54
N ASP A 90 2.68 27.39 -5.49
CA ASP A 90 3.60 27.18 -6.62
C ASP A 90 4.31 25.82 -6.50
N VAL A 91 4.72 25.26 -7.64
CA VAL A 91 5.51 24.02 -7.71
C VAL A 91 6.77 24.06 -6.83
N ASP A 92 7.47 25.20 -6.77
CA ASP A 92 8.70 25.32 -5.97
C ASP A 92 8.42 25.18 -4.47
N ASP A 93 7.24 25.63 -4.02
CA ASP A 93 6.84 25.53 -2.62
C ASP A 93 6.47 24.10 -2.24
N ILE A 94 5.77 23.38 -3.13
CA ILE A 94 5.47 21.95 -2.93
C ILE A 94 6.77 21.14 -2.84
N VAL A 95 7.70 21.32 -3.79
CA VAL A 95 8.96 20.55 -3.80
C VAL A 95 9.78 20.82 -2.55
N ARG A 96 9.87 22.08 -2.09
CA ARG A 96 10.54 22.43 -0.83
C ARG A 96 9.87 21.76 0.38
N CYS A 97 8.55 21.89 0.49
CA CYS A 97 7.78 21.30 1.58
C CYS A 97 7.97 19.79 1.68
N ILE A 98 7.89 19.07 0.56
CA ILE A 98 8.08 17.61 0.54
C ILE A 98 9.47 17.21 1.00
N ASN A 99 10.52 17.94 0.59
CA ASN A 99 11.87 17.67 1.07
C ASN A 99 11.96 17.80 2.60
N ASP A 100 11.37 18.85 3.18
CA ASP A 100 11.35 19.06 4.63
C ASP A 100 10.56 17.96 5.35
N LEU A 101 9.42 17.55 4.80
CA LEU A 101 8.60 16.47 5.35
C LEU A 101 9.31 15.12 5.29
N HIS A 102 10.06 14.84 4.22
CA HIS A 102 10.88 13.63 4.12
C HIS A 102 11.99 13.59 5.15
N LEU A 103 12.66 14.73 5.43
CA LEU A 103 13.63 14.81 6.53
C LEU A 103 12.97 14.50 7.88
N GLY A 104 11.77 15.01 8.12
CA GLY A 104 10.97 14.70 9.30
C GLY A 104 10.64 13.20 9.43
N SER A 105 10.15 12.59 8.36
CA SER A 105 9.83 11.15 8.31
C SER A 105 11.05 10.27 8.59
N GLN A 106 12.21 10.63 8.03
CA GLN A 106 13.47 9.92 8.28
C GLN A 106 13.90 10.02 9.74
N LEU A 107 13.84 11.22 10.32
CA LEU A 107 14.18 11.44 11.73
C LEU A 107 13.25 10.66 12.68
N ALA A 108 11.96 10.55 12.32
CA ALA A 108 10.96 9.83 13.10
C ALA A 108 11.00 8.30 12.92
N GLY A 109 11.78 7.79 11.96
CA GLY A 109 11.83 6.35 11.66
C GLY A 109 10.56 5.81 10.98
N VAL A 110 9.84 6.66 10.24
CA VAL A 110 8.67 6.24 9.46
C VAL A 110 9.11 5.27 8.35
N VAL A 111 8.37 4.17 8.18
CA VAL A 111 8.62 3.19 7.12
C VAL A 111 7.92 3.63 5.84
N GLY A 112 8.69 4.16 4.90
CA GLY A 112 8.19 4.78 3.67
C GLY A 112 8.36 6.31 3.71
N LEU A 113 8.08 6.95 2.58
CA LEU A 113 8.17 8.40 2.38
C LEU A 113 6.91 8.87 1.67
N ASN A 114 5.78 8.86 2.38
CA ASN A 114 4.51 9.40 1.92
C ASN A 114 3.86 10.21 3.03
N LEU A 115 2.82 10.98 2.70
CA LEU A 115 2.15 11.85 3.67
C LEU A 115 1.04 11.10 4.43
N HIS A 116 0.09 10.49 3.72
CA HIS A 116 -1.11 9.89 4.28
C HIS A 116 -1.80 8.87 3.35
N THR A 117 -1.03 8.02 2.68
CA THR A 117 -1.61 6.93 1.85
C THR A 117 -2.54 6.01 2.65
N SER A 118 -2.31 5.89 3.97
CA SER A 118 -3.18 5.17 4.90
C SER A 118 -4.63 5.66 4.89
N ASN A 119 -4.87 6.97 4.72
CA ASN A 119 -6.22 7.54 4.66
C ASN A 119 -6.97 7.07 3.40
N ALA A 120 -6.29 7.10 2.25
CA ALA A 120 -6.86 6.61 0.99
C ALA A 120 -7.17 5.12 1.09
N LEU A 121 -6.23 4.33 1.62
CA LEU A 121 -6.40 2.89 1.82
C LEU A 121 -7.56 2.58 2.75
N ALA A 122 -7.63 3.21 3.92
CA ALA A 122 -8.70 2.94 4.89
C ALA A 122 -10.09 3.20 4.29
N ALA A 123 -10.26 4.34 3.62
CA ALA A 123 -11.53 4.70 2.96
C ALA A 123 -11.91 3.70 1.87
N LEU A 124 -10.96 3.38 0.96
CA LEU A 124 -11.21 2.44 -0.14
C LEU A 124 -11.42 1.02 0.36
N TYR A 125 -10.70 0.57 1.39
CA TYR A 125 -10.77 -0.80 1.88
C TYR A 125 -12.13 -1.07 2.55
N LEU A 126 -12.61 -0.11 3.33
CA LEU A 126 -13.97 -0.14 3.87
C LEU A 126 -15.03 -0.18 2.77
N ALA A 127 -14.91 0.70 1.78
CA ALA A 127 -15.88 0.83 0.69
C ALA A 127 -15.92 -0.40 -0.23
N LEU A 128 -14.77 -1.06 -0.44
CA LEU A 128 -14.59 -2.11 -1.44
C LEU A 128 -14.46 -3.51 -0.85
N GLY A 129 -14.68 -3.65 0.47
CA GLY A 129 -14.69 -4.96 1.15
C GLY A 129 -13.32 -5.63 1.23
N GLN A 130 -12.26 -4.83 1.36
CA GLN A 130 -10.90 -5.32 1.58
C GLN A 130 -10.62 -5.50 3.08
N ASP A 131 -9.56 -6.21 3.44
CA ASP A 131 -9.15 -6.33 4.85
C ASP A 131 -8.50 -5.02 5.31
N VAL A 132 -9.24 -4.23 6.12
CA VAL A 132 -8.81 -2.93 6.62
C VAL A 132 -7.59 -3.02 7.53
N ALA A 133 -7.35 -4.17 8.17
CA ALA A 133 -6.13 -4.34 8.96
C ALA A 133 -4.88 -4.29 8.05
N CYS A 134 -5.02 -4.61 6.76
CA CYS A 134 -3.92 -4.54 5.81
C CYS A 134 -3.47 -3.10 5.50
N VAL A 135 -4.19 -2.08 5.97
CA VAL A 135 -3.74 -0.68 5.86
C VAL A 135 -2.37 -0.51 6.54
N ALA A 136 -2.10 -1.24 7.63
CA ALA A 136 -0.88 -1.12 8.42
C ALA A 136 0.39 -1.44 7.60
N GLU A 137 0.36 -2.42 6.70
CA GLU A 137 1.48 -2.78 5.83
C GLU A 137 1.36 -2.23 4.41
N ASN A 138 0.14 -1.97 3.92
CA ASN A 138 -0.09 -1.49 2.55
C ASN A 138 0.13 0.03 2.42
N CYS A 139 0.13 0.79 3.53
CA CYS A 139 0.43 2.23 3.54
C CYS A 139 1.93 2.56 3.38
N VAL A 140 2.79 1.55 3.39
CA VAL A 140 4.20 1.74 3.09
C VAL A 140 4.30 2.13 1.61
N GLY A 141 4.77 3.35 1.35
CA GLY A 141 4.90 3.89 0.00
C GLY A 141 5.93 5.00 -0.06
N ILE A 142 6.49 5.24 -1.25
CA ILE A 142 7.50 6.28 -1.50
C ILE A 142 6.94 7.22 -2.56
N GLY A 143 6.72 8.47 -2.18
CA GLY A 143 6.33 9.58 -3.03
C GLY A 143 7.53 10.45 -3.40
N THR A 144 7.60 10.91 -4.64
CA THR A 144 8.58 11.89 -5.11
C THR A 144 7.88 13.03 -5.85
N TYR A 145 8.41 14.24 -5.69
CA TYR A 145 7.85 15.47 -6.22
C TYR A 145 8.99 16.28 -6.83
N GLU A 146 8.90 16.52 -8.13
CA GLU A 146 9.97 17.12 -8.92
C GLU A 146 9.42 18.23 -9.79
N LYS A 147 10.22 19.27 -10.03
CA LYS A 147 9.90 20.31 -11.01
C LYS A 147 10.48 19.92 -12.35
N ILE A 148 9.63 19.61 -13.33
CA ILE A 148 10.04 19.27 -14.70
C ILE A 148 9.39 20.28 -15.66
N GLY A 149 10.21 21.01 -16.41
CA GLY A 149 9.71 21.99 -17.39
C GLY A 149 8.88 23.14 -16.79
N GLY A 150 8.97 23.38 -15.47
CA GLY A 150 8.18 24.38 -14.75
C GLY A 150 6.89 23.84 -14.13
N ASP A 151 6.54 22.57 -14.37
CA ASP A 151 5.38 21.90 -13.82
C ASP A 151 5.79 20.87 -12.76
N LEU A 152 4.81 20.42 -11.96
CA LEU A 152 5.04 19.42 -10.93
C LEU A 152 4.91 18.02 -11.55
N PHE A 153 5.98 17.24 -11.54
CA PHE A 153 5.94 15.80 -11.77
C PHE A 153 5.93 15.10 -10.42
N VAL A 154 4.95 14.22 -10.21
CA VAL A 154 4.78 13.50 -8.95
C VAL A 154 4.61 12.02 -9.22
N THR A 155 5.28 11.20 -8.42
CA THR A 155 5.23 9.73 -8.50
C THR A 155 4.98 9.15 -7.12
N LEU A 156 4.17 8.09 -7.05
CA LEU A 156 3.94 7.29 -5.84
C LEU A 156 4.16 5.82 -6.17
N SER A 157 5.09 5.18 -5.46
CA SER A 157 5.32 3.73 -5.50
C SER A 157 4.79 3.07 -4.23
N MET A 158 3.84 2.16 -4.38
CA MET A 158 3.26 1.34 -3.31
C MET A 158 3.60 -0.14 -3.57
N PRO A 159 4.60 -0.73 -2.89
CA PRO A 159 5.11 -2.06 -3.18
C PRO A 159 4.25 -3.21 -2.62
N SER A 160 3.22 -2.90 -1.82
CA SER A 160 2.53 -3.90 -1.01
C SER A 160 1.02 -3.94 -1.09
N ILE A 161 0.37 -3.43 -2.13
CA ILE A 161 -1.09 -3.38 -2.18
C ILE A 161 -1.67 -4.80 -2.23
N THR A 162 -2.11 -5.31 -1.08
CA THR A 162 -2.69 -6.66 -0.92
C THR A 162 -4.20 -6.54 -0.94
N VAL A 163 -4.80 -6.76 -2.11
CA VAL A 163 -6.24 -6.60 -2.36
C VAL A 163 -6.80 -7.76 -3.17
N GLY A 164 -8.11 -7.93 -3.13
CA GLY A 164 -8.82 -8.93 -3.92
C GLY A 164 -10.19 -8.45 -4.36
N THR A 165 -10.71 -9.06 -5.41
CA THR A 165 -12.05 -8.81 -5.94
C THR A 165 -12.96 -10.02 -5.77
N VAL A 166 -12.39 -11.16 -5.38
CA VAL A 166 -13.13 -12.36 -4.94
C VAL A 166 -12.73 -12.78 -3.52
N GLY A 167 -13.72 -13.27 -2.77
CA GLY A 167 -13.52 -13.80 -1.41
C GLY A 167 -13.66 -12.74 -0.31
N GLY A 168 -13.64 -13.19 0.96
CA GLY A 168 -13.79 -12.28 2.10
C GLY A 168 -15.07 -11.44 2.04
N ALA A 169 -14.94 -10.15 2.38
CA ALA A 169 -16.05 -9.20 2.40
C ALA A 169 -16.44 -8.67 1.01
N THR A 170 -15.69 -8.97 -0.06
CA THR A 170 -16.05 -8.55 -1.43
C THR A 170 -17.34 -9.20 -1.95
N ARG A 171 -17.81 -10.25 -1.26
CA ARG A 171 -19.07 -10.96 -1.53
C ARG A 171 -20.30 -10.25 -0.94
N LEU A 172 -20.10 -9.32 -0.02
CA LEU A 172 -21.20 -8.55 0.56
C LEU A 172 -21.79 -7.62 -0.51
N THR A 173 -23.12 -7.54 -0.56
CA THR A 173 -23.85 -6.90 -1.67
C THR A 173 -23.41 -5.46 -1.95
N GLN A 174 -23.15 -4.65 -0.91
CA GLN A 174 -22.77 -3.24 -1.08
C GLN A 174 -21.34 -3.11 -1.62
N GLN A 175 -20.40 -3.82 -1.02
CA GLN A 175 -18.99 -3.84 -1.42
C GLN A 175 -18.83 -4.38 -2.84
N HIS A 176 -19.59 -5.43 -3.20
CA HIS A 176 -19.59 -5.99 -4.55
C HIS A 176 -20.04 -4.96 -5.59
N ARG A 177 -21.14 -4.24 -5.33
CA ARG A 177 -21.62 -3.17 -6.22
C ARG A 177 -20.60 -2.06 -6.42
N ASN A 178 -19.83 -1.72 -5.39
CA ASN A 178 -18.76 -0.72 -5.52
C ASN A 178 -17.62 -1.25 -6.40
N LEU A 179 -17.28 -2.54 -6.31
CA LEU A 179 -16.32 -3.17 -7.23
C LEU A 179 -16.84 -3.22 -8.66
N GLU A 180 -18.14 -3.46 -8.88
CA GLU A 180 -18.77 -3.40 -10.20
C GLU A 180 -18.73 -1.98 -10.78
N LEU A 181 -18.99 -0.95 -9.96
CA LEU A 181 -18.90 0.46 -10.36
C LEU A 181 -17.49 0.82 -10.85
N LEU A 182 -16.46 0.28 -10.20
CA LEU A 182 -15.06 0.44 -10.63
C LEU A 182 -14.66 -0.52 -11.76
N GLY A 183 -15.56 -1.41 -12.18
CA GLY A 183 -15.30 -2.45 -13.19
C GLY A 183 -14.17 -3.39 -12.81
N CYS A 184 -14.12 -3.82 -11.54
CA CYS A 184 -13.07 -4.67 -10.97
C CYS A 184 -13.53 -6.12 -10.71
N THR A 185 -14.64 -6.57 -11.29
CA THR A 185 -15.23 -7.91 -11.02
C THR A 185 -14.85 -8.99 -12.05
N GLY A 186 -13.95 -8.70 -12.98
CA GLY A 186 -13.50 -9.62 -14.04
C GLY A 186 -12.06 -10.09 -13.88
N GLU A 187 -11.54 -10.69 -14.96
CA GLU A 187 -10.11 -11.03 -15.09
C GLU A 187 -9.24 -9.78 -14.90
N ASN A 188 -8.16 -9.91 -14.13
CA ASN A 188 -7.29 -8.82 -13.69
C ASN A 188 -7.99 -7.75 -12.83
N GLY A 189 -9.16 -8.06 -12.26
CA GLY A 189 -9.91 -7.14 -11.41
C GLY A 189 -9.12 -6.65 -10.20
N SER A 190 -8.40 -7.54 -9.51
CA SER A 190 -7.50 -7.24 -8.38
C SER A 190 -6.36 -6.30 -8.77
N ARG A 191 -5.74 -6.53 -9.92
CA ARG A 191 -4.70 -5.67 -10.49
C ARG A 191 -5.25 -4.28 -10.80
N LYS A 192 -6.38 -4.20 -11.51
CA LYS A 192 -7.05 -2.92 -11.81
C LYS A 192 -7.43 -2.17 -10.54
N LEU A 193 -7.93 -2.88 -9.54
CA LEU A 193 -8.25 -2.30 -8.24
C LEU A 193 -7.00 -1.70 -7.57
N ALA A 194 -5.87 -2.43 -7.57
CA ALA A 194 -4.61 -1.93 -7.03
C ALA A 194 -4.11 -0.66 -7.76
N GLU A 195 -4.28 -0.60 -9.09
CA GLU A 195 -3.99 0.59 -9.91
C GLU A 195 -4.87 1.80 -9.50
N ILE A 196 -6.17 1.59 -9.33
CA ILE A 196 -7.12 2.63 -8.87
C ILE A 196 -6.75 3.14 -7.47
N ILE A 197 -6.40 2.23 -6.56
CA ILE A 197 -6.00 2.59 -5.19
C ILE A 197 -4.75 3.47 -5.21
N CYS A 198 -3.69 3.06 -5.93
CA CYS A 198 -2.45 3.83 -5.99
C CYS A 198 -2.67 5.21 -6.62
N ALA A 199 -3.45 5.30 -7.72
CA ALA A 199 -3.78 6.57 -8.35
C ALA A 199 -4.62 7.50 -7.44
N THR A 200 -5.57 6.93 -6.69
CA THR A 200 -6.37 7.69 -5.71
C THR A 200 -5.51 8.20 -4.57
N ALA A 201 -4.58 7.37 -4.07
CA ALA A 201 -3.62 7.76 -3.05
C ALA A 201 -2.71 8.90 -3.55
N LEU A 202 -2.18 8.81 -4.77
CA LEU A 202 -1.39 9.88 -5.39
C LEU A 202 -2.17 11.20 -5.49
N ALA A 203 -3.43 11.16 -5.91
CA ALA A 203 -4.28 12.36 -5.96
C ALA A 203 -4.46 13.00 -4.57
N LEU A 204 -4.62 12.16 -3.54
CA LEU A 204 -4.76 12.61 -2.15
C LEU A 204 -3.45 13.17 -1.58
N GLU A 205 -2.31 12.60 -1.94
CA GLU A 205 -0.97 13.09 -1.61
C GLU A 205 -0.72 14.50 -2.18
N ILE A 206 -1.10 14.75 -3.45
CA ILE A 206 -0.99 16.08 -4.08
C ILE A 206 -1.88 17.11 -3.36
N SER A 207 -3.12 16.73 -3.05
CA SER A 207 -4.07 17.58 -2.35
C SER A 207 -3.55 18.00 -0.98
N LEU A 208 -3.02 17.04 -0.20
CA LEU A 208 -2.47 17.32 1.12
C LEU A 208 -1.20 18.18 1.06
N ALA A 209 -0.28 17.89 0.13
CA ALA A 209 0.90 18.72 -0.07
C ALA A 209 0.52 20.19 -0.31
N GLY A 210 -0.49 20.43 -1.16
CA GLY A 210 -1.04 21.77 -1.37
C GLY A 210 -1.62 22.40 -0.10
N ALA A 211 -2.40 21.65 0.68
CA ALA A 211 -3.03 22.14 1.90
C ALA A 211 -2.02 22.47 3.02
N ILE A 212 -0.93 21.72 3.13
CA ILE A 212 0.16 21.99 4.08
C ILE A 212 0.86 23.30 3.69
N VAL A 213 1.22 23.46 2.42
CA VAL A 213 1.93 24.65 1.92
C VAL A 213 1.06 25.92 2.02
N SER A 214 -0.23 25.82 1.73
CA SER A 214 -1.13 26.99 1.77
C SER A 214 -1.52 27.40 3.20
N ASN A 215 -1.07 26.67 4.24
CA ASN A 215 -1.53 26.79 5.63
C ASN A 215 -3.05 26.61 5.81
N GLU A 216 -3.75 26.04 4.82
CA GLU A 216 -5.18 25.76 4.92
C GLU A 216 -5.46 24.46 5.70
N PHE A 217 -4.45 23.62 5.93
CA PHE A 217 -4.58 22.32 6.58
C PHE A 217 -5.32 22.40 7.95
N ALA A 218 -4.90 23.29 8.85
CA ALA A 218 -5.53 23.44 10.16
C ALA A 218 -6.98 23.94 10.06
N ARG A 219 -7.25 24.86 9.12
CA ARG A 219 -8.59 25.43 8.90
C ARG A 219 -9.54 24.39 8.28
N ALA A 220 -9.07 23.60 7.32
CA ALA A 220 -9.86 22.55 6.67
C ALA A 220 -10.27 21.47 7.68
N HIS A 221 -9.34 21.01 8.53
CA HIS A 221 -9.66 20.09 9.63
C HIS A 221 -10.70 20.68 10.58
N ALA A 222 -10.53 21.95 10.96
CA ALA A 222 -11.48 22.63 11.84
C ALA A 222 -12.87 22.86 11.20
N GLN A 223 -13.02 22.80 9.88
CA GLN A 223 -14.31 23.05 9.20
C GLN A 223 -15.04 21.75 8.82
N PHE A 224 -14.32 20.73 8.35
CA PHE A 224 -14.91 19.53 7.76
C PHE A 224 -14.66 18.25 8.57
N GLY A 225 -13.71 18.26 9.50
CA GLY A 225 -13.34 17.10 10.33
C GLY A 225 -13.90 17.13 11.75
N ARG A 226 -15.03 17.81 11.98
CA ARG A 226 -15.70 17.87 13.28
C ARG A 226 -16.69 16.72 13.45
#